data_AF-A0A432TST4-F1
#
_entry.id   AF-A0A432TST4-F1
#
_cell.length_a   1.000
_cell.length_b   1.000
_cell.length_c   1.000
_cell.angle_alpha   90.00
_cell.angle_beta   90.00
_cell.angle_gamma   90.00
#
_symmetry.space_group_name_H-M   'P 1'
#
loop_
_entity.id
_entity.type
_entity.pdbx_description
1 polymer ?
#
loop_
_entity_poly.entity_id
_entity_poly.type
_entity_poly.pdbx_seq_one_letter_code
_entity_poly.pdbx_strand_id
1 'polypeptide(L)'
;MSFINNWLRSDIQAINAYHVPTSVDMVKLDAMESPFPFPLPDELISQYLAYLADADLNRYPNPSADELQQTLRELMNIPTDFGVLLGNGSDELIQLLALACETGDTILSVEPSFVMYGMIAKFTRLNYQGVNLDDNFEIDLSATLSAIKTHKPKLIFIAYPNNPT
;
A
#
# COMPACT_ATOMS: atom_id res chain seq x y z
N MET A 1 -18.44 31.40 6.00
CA MET A 1 -17.76 30.08 6.05
C MET A 1 -17.53 29.63 4.62
N SER A 2 -16.36 29.05 4.31
CA SER A 2 -16.04 28.60 2.95
C SER A 2 -16.81 27.31 2.60
N PHE A 3 -17.00 27.05 1.30
CA PHE A 3 -17.56 25.78 0.79
C PHE A 3 -16.84 24.56 1.38
N ILE A 4 -15.51 24.63 1.50
CA ILE A 4 -14.67 23.57 2.04
C ILE A 4 -15.08 23.21 3.48
N ASN A 5 -15.25 24.21 4.35
CA ASN A 5 -15.57 23.97 5.76
C ASN A 5 -16.95 23.34 5.98
N ASN A 6 -17.88 23.53 5.04
CA ASN A 6 -19.25 23.04 5.15
C ASN A 6 -19.45 21.63 4.59
N TRP A 7 -18.67 21.25 3.57
CA TRP A 7 -18.91 20.02 2.79
C TRP A 7 -17.79 18.98 2.89
N LEU A 8 -16.55 19.40 3.20
CA LEU A 8 -15.47 18.46 3.42
C LEU A 8 -15.64 17.79 4.79
N ARG A 9 -15.53 16.46 4.86
CA ARG A 9 -15.61 15.73 6.14
C ARG A 9 -14.55 16.27 7.12
N SER A 10 -14.93 16.42 8.38
CA SER A 10 -14.05 16.98 9.43
C SER A 10 -12.79 16.15 9.65
N ASP A 11 -12.87 14.83 9.49
CA ASP A 11 -11.72 13.93 9.59
C ASP A 11 -10.72 14.12 8.44
N ILE A 12 -11.20 14.42 7.22
CA ILE A 12 -10.33 14.77 6.08
C ILE A 12 -9.73 16.17 6.26
N GLN A 13 -10.49 17.13 6.78
CA GLN A 13 -9.97 18.48 7.09
C GLN A 13 -8.80 18.46 8.09
N ALA A 14 -8.77 17.46 8.98
CA ALA A 14 -7.73 17.30 10.00
C ALA A 14 -6.45 16.62 9.47
N ILE A 15 -6.44 16.13 8.22
CA ILE A 15 -5.30 15.43 7.63
C ILE A 15 -4.42 16.43 6.87
N ASN A 16 -3.11 16.36 7.12
CA ASN A 16 -2.13 17.02 6.26
C ASN A 16 -1.83 16.11 5.07
N ALA A 17 -1.80 16.69 3.86
CA ALA A 17 -1.41 15.95 2.67
C ALA A 17 0.01 15.39 2.82
N TYR A 18 0.22 14.19 2.27
CA TYR A 18 1.57 13.63 2.15
C TYR A 18 2.40 14.57 1.27
N HIS A 19 3.53 15.04 1.79
CA HIS A 19 4.36 16.05 1.13
C HIS A 19 5.62 15.40 0.56
N VAL A 20 5.80 15.52 -0.76
CA VAL A 20 7.04 15.12 -1.45
C VAL A 20 7.87 16.38 -1.71
N PRO A 21 9.06 16.51 -1.11
CA PRO A 21 9.92 17.66 -1.34
C PRO A 21 10.50 17.66 -2.77
N THR A 22 10.75 18.84 -3.32
CA THR A 22 11.46 18.99 -4.60
C THR A 22 12.93 18.66 -4.43
N SER A 23 13.50 17.87 -5.35
CA SER A 23 14.89 17.38 -5.28
C SER A 23 15.72 17.72 -6.52
N VAL A 24 15.35 18.77 -7.27
CA VAL A 24 16.12 19.27 -8.43
C VAL A 24 17.53 19.64 -7.96
N ASP A 25 18.55 19.17 -8.68
CA ASP A 25 19.98 19.35 -8.37
C ASP A 25 20.42 18.79 -7.00
N MET A 26 19.70 17.80 -6.45
CA MET A 26 20.03 17.12 -5.19
C MET A 26 20.29 15.63 -5.38
N VAL A 27 20.98 15.01 -4.42
CA VAL A 27 21.04 13.55 -4.31
C VAL A 27 19.80 13.07 -3.55
N LYS A 28 18.85 12.45 -4.26
CA LYS A 28 17.58 11.97 -3.70
C LYS A 28 17.75 10.59 -3.06
N LEU A 29 17.52 10.49 -1.75
CA LEU A 29 17.60 9.25 -0.95
C LEU A 29 16.47 9.17 0.10
N ASP A 30 15.35 9.84 -0.15
CA ASP A 30 14.24 10.03 0.80
C ASP A 30 12.99 9.20 0.47
N ALA A 31 13.01 8.43 -0.63
CA ALA A 31 11.91 7.62 -1.10
C ALA A 31 12.31 6.16 -1.31
N MET A 32 11.33 5.26 -1.33
CA MET A 32 11.49 3.81 -1.53
C MET A 32 11.67 3.46 -3.02
N GLU A 33 12.62 4.13 -3.67
CA GLU A 33 12.91 4.00 -5.09
C GLU A 33 14.23 3.24 -5.29
N SER A 34 14.33 2.45 -6.37
CA SER A 34 15.61 1.87 -6.76
C SER A 34 16.55 2.99 -7.25
N PRO A 35 17.78 3.12 -6.70
CA PRO A 35 18.73 4.13 -7.16
C PRO A 35 19.44 3.73 -8.46
N PHE A 36 19.27 2.48 -8.91
CA PHE A 36 19.84 2.00 -10.15
C PHE A 36 18.98 2.47 -11.31
N PRO A 37 19.48 3.38 -12.18
CA PRO A 37 18.78 3.74 -13.39
C PRO A 37 18.69 2.47 -14.24
N PHE A 38 17.51 1.85 -14.23
CA PHE A 38 17.11 0.69 -15.03
C PHE A 38 18.21 -0.37 -15.21
N PRO A 39 18.25 -1.46 -14.43
CA PRO A 39 19.16 -2.58 -14.70
C PRO A 39 18.78 -3.38 -15.95
N LEU A 40 17.92 -2.84 -16.82
CA LEU A 40 17.40 -3.51 -18.00
C LEU A 40 18.34 -3.21 -19.18
N PRO A 41 18.88 -4.24 -19.86
CA PRO A 41 19.64 -4.04 -21.09
C PRO A 41 18.85 -3.19 -22.10
N ASP A 42 19.53 -2.39 -22.93
CA ASP A 42 18.90 -1.56 -23.98
C ASP A 42 17.95 -2.37 -24.88
N GLU A 43 18.29 -3.64 -25.09
CA GLU A 43 17.46 -4.61 -25.80
C GLU A 43 16.10 -4.82 -25.14
N LEU A 44 16.06 -4.97 -23.81
CA LEU A 44 14.82 -5.15 -23.06
C LEU A 44 13.98 -3.87 -23.02
N ILE A 45 14.62 -2.70 -22.94
CA ILE A 45 13.93 -1.41 -23.05
C ILE A 45 13.26 -1.29 -24.42
N SER A 46 14.00 -1.62 -25.48
CA SER A 46 13.48 -1.56 -26.85
C SER A 46 12.30 -2.51 -27.06
N GLN A 47 12.39 -3.74 -26.53
CA GLN A 47 11.29 -4.72 -26.57
C GLN A 47 10.07 -4.23 -25.78
N TYR A 48 10.27 -3.68 -24.57
CA TYR A 48 9.20 -3.15 -23.74
C TYR A 48 8.48 -1.97 -24.41
N LEU A 49 9.22 -1.02 -24.98
CA LEU A 49 8.64 0.12 -25.69
C LEU A 49 7.88 -0.30 -26.95
N ALA A 50 8.38 -1.30 -27.69
CA ALA A 50 7.68 -1.86 -28.83
C ALA A 50 6.34 -2.50 -28.41
N TYR A 51 6.35 -3.28 -27.32
CA TYR A 51 5.12 -3.88 -26.77
C TYR A 51 4.09 -2.81 -26.35
N LEU A 52 4.53 -1.73 -25.70
CA LEU A 52 3.64 -0.62 -25.33
C LEU A 52 3.07 0.10 -26.55
N ALA A 53 3.84 0.26 -27.63
CA ALA A 53 3.40 0.93 -28.84
C ALA A 53 2.27 0.18 -29.57
N ASP A 54 2.20 -1.14 -29.38
CA ASP A 54 1.18 -2.01 -29.98
C ASP A 54 -0.11 -2.09 -29.15
N ALA A 55 -0.19 -1.43 -27.99
CA ALA A 55 -1.38 -1.49 -27.13
C ALA A 55 -2.60 -0.73 -27.72
N ASP A 56 -3.77 -1.38 -27.72
CA ASP A 56 -5.03 -0.78 -28.16
C ASP A 56 -5.51 0.33 -27.19
N LEU A 57 -5.24 1.60 -27.51
CA LEU A 57 -5.61 2.75 -26.66
C LEU A 57 -7.09 3.15 -26.74
N ASN A 58 -7.84 2.61 -27.71
CA ASN A 58 -9.24 2.93 -27.97
C ASN A 58 -10.21 1.82 -27.54
N ARG A 59 -9.74 0.87 -26.72
CA ARG A 59 -10.51 -0.26 -26.19
C ARG A 59 -10.28 -0.39 -24.69
N TYR A 60 -11.25 -0.98 -24.02
CA TYR A 60 -11.03 -1.40 -22.63
C TYR A 60 -10.03 -2.57 -22.60
N PRO A 61 -9.11 -2.61 -21.62
CA PRO A 61 -8.20 -3.74 -21.46
C PRO A 61 -8.98 -5.01 -21.04
N ASN A 62 -8.32 -6.17 -21.14
CA ASN A 62 -8.87 -7.41 -20.57
C ASN A 62 -9.08 -7.21 -19.05
N PRO A 63 -10.32 -7.30 -18.53
CA PRO A 63 -10.60 -7.05 -17.12
C PRO A 63 -9.98 -8.11 -16.20
N SER A 64 -9.70 -9.32 -16.70
CA SER A 64 -9.15 -10.40 -15.88
C SER A 64 -7.61 -10.39 -15.84
N ALA A 65 -6.96 -9.84 -16.87
CA ALA A 65 -5.49 -9.84 -17.03
C ALA A 65 -4.84 -11.23 -16.78
N ASP A 66 -5.45 -12.28 -17.35
CA ASP A 66 -5.10 -13.69 -17.06
C ASP A 66 -3.62 -14.02 -17.33
N GLU A 67 -3.04 -13.45 -18.38
CA GLU A 67 -1.62 -13.63 -18.73
C GLU A 67 -0.70 -13.11 -17.61
N LEU A 68 -0.96 -11.91 -17.10
CA LEU A 68 -0.19 -11.33 -15.99
C LEU A 68 -0.35 -12.15 -14.72
N GLN A 69 -1.57 -12.61 -14.41
CA GLN A 69 -1.80 -13.47 -13.24
C GLN A 69 -1.01 -14.78 -13.34
N GLN A 70 -0.99 -15.41 -14.52
CA GLN A 70 -0.24 -16.65 -14.74
C GLN A 70 1.26 -16.42 -14.62
N THR A 71 1.80 -15.35 -15.21
CA THR A 71 3.23 -14.99 -15.09
C THR A 71 3.62 -14.77 -13.62
N LEU A 72 2.83 -14.00 -12.86
CA LEU A 72 3.09 -13.77 -11.43
C LEU A 72 3.04 -15.07 -10.62
N ARG A 73 2.08 -15.95 -10.93
CA ARG A 73 1.94 -17.26 -10.28
C ARG A 73 3.20 -18.10 -10.44
N GLU A 74 3.74 -18.18 -11.65
CA GLU A 74 4.95 -18.94 -11.95
C GLU A 74 6.18 -18.33 -11.28
N LEU A 75 6.39 -17.01 -11.44
CA LEU A 75 7.55 -16.31 -10.87
C LEU A 75 7.60 -16.37 -9.35
N MET A 76 6.44 -16.25 -8.69
CA MET A 76 6.33 -16.21 -7.23
C MET A 76 6.00 -17.58 -6.61
N ASN A 77 5.91 -18.64 -7.42
CA ASN A 77 5.56 -20.00 -7.00
C ASN A 77 4.24 -20.07 -6.19
N ILE A 78 3.19 -19.36 -6.65
CA ILE A 78 1.90 -19.30 -5.95
C ILE A 78 1.12 -20.62 -6.17
N PRO A 79 0.76 -21.39 -5.12
CA PRO A 79 -0.01 -22.62 -5.28
C PRO A 79 -1.40 -22.37 -5.88
N THR A 80 -1.90 -23.34 -6.65
CA THR A 80 -3.17 -23.23 -7.40
C THR A 80 -4.41 -22.99 -6.53
N ASP A 81 -4.34 -23.37 -5.26
CA ASP A 81 -5.43 -23.23 -4.30
C ASP A 81 -5.59 -21.78 -3.81
N PHE A 82 -4.64 -20.90 -4.12
CA PHE A 82 -4.69 -19.48 -3.78
C PHE A 82 -5.03 -18.62 -5.00
N GLY A 83 -5.92 -17.64 -4.81
CA GLY A 83 -6.21 -16.61 -5.81
C GLY A 83 -5.12 -15.54 -5.90
N VAL A 84 -5.11 -14.80 -7.01
CA VAL A 84 -4.25 -13.62 -7.22
C VAL A 84 -5.15 -12.41 -7.43
N LEU A 85 -4.94 -11.36 -6.65
CA LEU A 85 -5.61 -10.07 -6.82
C LEU A 85 -4.59 -9.05 -7.33
N LEU A 86 -4.93 -8.39 -8.43
CA LEU A 86 -4.10 -7.33 -9.01
C LEU A 86 -4.59 -5.96 -8.54
N GLY A 87 -3.66 -5.01 -8.41
CA GLY A 87 -3.94 -3.63 -8.05
C GLY A 87 -2.85 -2.68 -8.52
N ASN A 88 -3.20 -1.41 -8.62
CA ASN A 88 -2.34 -0.30 -9.02
C ASN A 88 -1.46 0.13 -7.84
N GLY A 89 -0.45 -0.69 -7.54
CA GLY A 89 0.42 -0.51 -6.37
C GLY A 89 -0.19 -1.04 -5.07
N SER A 90 0.63 -1.09 -4.01
CA SER A 90 0.24 -1.66 -2.72
C SER A 90 -0.90 -0.89 -2.04
N ASP A 91 -0.96 0.43 -2.22
CA ASP A 91 -1.93 1.29 -1.54
C ASP A 91 -3.37 0.97 -1.96
N GLU A 92 -3.61 0.66 -3.24
CA GLU A 92 -4.93 0.22 -3.71
C GLU A 92 -5.30 -1.12 -3.08
N LEU A 93 -4.38 -2.08 -3.02
CA LEU A 93 -4.63 -3.40 -2.40
C LEU A 93 -4.92 -3.28 -0.90
N ILE A 94 -4.17 -2.45 -0.17
CA ILE A 94 -4.42 -2.16 1.26
C ILE A 94 -5.78 -1.49 1.42
N GLN A 95 -6.13 -0.55 0.54
CA GLN A 95 -7.44 0.10 0.55
C GLN A 95 -8.58 -0.87 0.25
N LEU A 96 -8.43 -1.79 -0.71
CA LEU A 96 -9.44 -2.81 -1.02
C LEU A 96 -9.70 -3.73 0.17
N LEU A 97 -8.64 -4.15 0.88
CA LEU A 97 -8.78 -4.92 2.12
C LEU A 97 -9.55 -4.13 3.18
N ALA A 98 -9.20 -2.85 3.38
CA ALA A 98 -9.88 -1.98 4.32
C ALA A 98 -11.35 -1.73 3.94
N LEU A 99 -11.67 -1.56 2.66
CA LEU A 99 -13.04 -1.37 2.15
C LEU A 99 -13.92 -2.62 2.33
N ALA A 100 -13.33 -3.80 2.52
CA ALA A 100 -14.06 -5.02 2.86
C ALA A 100 -14.51 -5.07 4.34
N CYS A 101 -14.07 -4.12 5.17
CA CYS A 101 -14.50 -3.97 6.56
C CYS A 101 -15.70 -3.01 6.70
N GLU A 102 -16.45 -3.11 7.79
CA GLU A 102 -17.54 -2.19 8.08
C GLU A 102 -17.03 -0.89 8.72
N THR A 103 -17.73 0.22 8.50
CA THR A 103 -17.38 1.50 9.16
C THR A 103 -17.30 1.33 10.68
N GLY A 104 -16.19 1.79 11.28
CA GLY A 104 -15.93 1.65 12.71
C GLY A 104 -15.29 0.33 13.13
N ASP A 105 -15.11 -0.64 12.23
CA ASP A 105 -14.23 -1.78 12.50
C ASP A 105 -12.79 -1.29 12.76
N THR A 106 -12.01 -2.11 13.47
CA THR A 106 -10.63 -1.78 13.82
C THR A 106 -9.63 -2.50 12.94
N ILE A 107 -8.68 -1.76 12.39
CA ILE A 107 -7.44 -2.27 11.80
C ILE A 107 -6.31 -2.06 12.81
N LEU A 108 -5.45 -3.05 12.95
CA LEU A 108 -4.26 -2.99 13.80
C LEU A 108 -2.98 -3.05 12.96
N SER A 109 -1.96 -2.33 13.38
CA SER A 109 -0.58 -2.50 12.91
C SER A 109 0.40 -2.16 14.04
N VAL A 110 1.70 -2.22 13.76
CA VAL A 110 2.77 -1.87 14.69
C VAL A 110 3.31 -0.46 14.40
N GLU A 111 3.94 0.19 15.36
CA GLU A 111 4.50 1.54 15.21
C GLU A 111 5.94 1.64 15.76
N PRO A 112 6.88 2.25 15.01
CA PRO A 112 6.71 2.81 13.68
C PRO A 112 6.59 1.73 12.58
N SER A 113 5.71 1.95 11.61
CA SER A 113 5.53 1.10 10.41
C SER A 113 5.04 1.94 9.22
N PHE A 114 4.64 1.27 8.14
CA PHE A 114 4.27 1.91 6.89
C PHE A 114 3.05 2.82 7.08
N VAL A 115 3.24 4.11 6.79
CA VAL A 115 2.29 5.18 7.12
C VAL A 115 0.90 5.02 6.51
N MET A 116 0.80 4.28 5.40
CA MET A 116 -0.45 4.14 4.67
C MET A 116 -1.50 3.31 5.40
N TYR A 117 -1.13 2.43 6.34
CA TYR A 117 -2.13 1.67 7.11
C TYR A 117 -3.05 2.59 7.92
N GLY A 118 -2.46 3.55 8.65
CA GLY A 118 -3.22 4.53 9.42
C GLY A 118 -3.95 5.57 8.55
N MET A 119 -3.35 5.98 7.42
CA MET A 119 -4.01 6.88 6.47
C MET A 119 -5.22 6.23 5.82
N ILE A 120 -5.08 5.01 5.32
CA ILE A 120 -6.15 4.26 4.66
C ILE A 120 -7.29 3.98 5.64
N ALA A 121 -6.99 3.57 6.87
CA ALA A 121 -8.02 3.40 7.90
C ALA A 121 -8.86 4.68 8.08
N LYS A 122 -8.24 5.86 8.12
CA LYS A 122 -8.98 7.14 8.18
C LYS A 122 -9.84 7.38 6.93
N PHE A 123 -9.27 7.16 5.74
CA PHE A 123 -9.98 7.37 4.47
C PHE A 123 -11.23 6.47 4.38
N THR A 124 -11.11 5.22 4.82
CA THR A 124 -12.18 4.21 4.80
C THR A 124 -13.05 4.20 6.07
N ARG A 125 -12.88 5.16 6.98
CA ARG A 125 -13.68 5.31 8.23
C ARG A 125 -13.57 4.12 9.19
N LEU A 126 -12.38 3.57 9.30
CA LEU A 126 -12.02 2.54 10.25
C LEU A 126 -11.25 3.13 11.43
N ASN A 127 -11.32 2.44 12.55
CA ASN A 127 -10.45 2.71 13.69
C ASN A 127 -9.05 2.13 13.40
N TYR A 128 -8.01 2.85 13.79
CA TYR A 128 -6.64 2.37 13.67
C TYR A 128 -6.03 2.20 15.07
N GLN A 129 -5.49 1.00 15.33
CA GLN A 129 -4.77 0.68 16.56
C GLN A 129 -3.30 0.41 16.24
N GLY A 130 -2.42 1.34 16.60
CA GLY A 130 -0.98 1.14 16.58
C GLY A 130 -0.51 0.45 17.86
N VAL A 131 0.39 -0.52 17.74
CA VAL A 131 1.11 -1.13 18.87
C VAL A 131 2.59 -0.78 18.72
N ASN A 132 3.17 -0.12 19.71
CA ASN A 132 4.58 0.26 19.63
C ASN A 132 5.47 -1.00 19.53
N LEU A 133 6.42 -0.96 18.61
CA LEU A 133 7.57 -1.85 18.60
C LEU A 133 8.42 -1.61 19.84
N ASP A 134 9.28 -2.57 20.16
CA ASP A 134 10.25 -2.43 21.25
C ASP A 134 11.43 -1.52 20.85
N ASP A 135 12.36 -1.31 21.78
CA ASP A 135 13.54 -0.45 21.56
C ASP A 135 14.50 -0.99 20.47
N ASN A 136 14.34 -2.25 20.05
CA ASN A 136 15.09 -2.87 18.96
C ASN A 136 14.30 -2.90 17.64
N PHE A 137 13.14 -2.24 17.59
CA PHE A 137 12.19 -2.28 16.47
C PHE A 137 11.61 -3.67 16.20
N GLU A 138 11.60 -4.55 17.19
CA GLU A 138 10.96 -5.86 17.13
C GLU A 138 9.51 -5.76 17.61
N ILE A 139 8.67 -6.70 17.16
CA ILE A 139 7.28 -6.76 17.60
C ILE A 139 7.22 -7.17 19.07
N ASP A 140 6.73 -6.28 19.94
CA ASP A 140 6.35 -6.66 21.31
C ASP A 140 5.13 -7.60 21.24
N LEU A 141 5.41 -8.90 21.29
CA LEU A 141 4.39 -9.94 21.19
C LEU A 141 3.37 -9.87 22.32
N SER A 142 3.79 -9.50 23.53
CA SER A 142 2.90 -9.42 24.69
C SER A 142 1.91 -8.27 24.53
N ALA A 143 2.42 -7.07 24.22
CA ALA A 143 1.59 -5.90 23.96
C ALA A 143 0.67 -6.12 22.75
N THR A 144 1.18 -6.70 21.66
CA THR A 144 0.41 -6.99 20.45
C THR A 144 -0.74 -7.96 20.72
N LEU A 145 -0.48 -9.08 21.39
CA LEU A 145 -1.53 -10.04 21.74
C LEU A 145 -2.57 -9.46 22.70
N SER A 146 -2.16 -8.57 23.61
CA SER A 146 -3.06 -7.85 24.51
C SER A 146 -3.97 -6.88 23.75
N ALA A 147 -3.42 -6.14 22.79
CA ALA A 147 -4.16 -5.23 21.93
C ALA A 147 -5.16 -5.99 21.05
N ILE A 148 -4.76 -7.13 20.46
CA ILE A 148 -5.67 -7.98 19.68
C ILE A 148 -6.86 -8.45 20.52
N LYS A 149 -6.63 -8.89 21.76
CA LYS A 149 -7.71 -9.34 22.67
C LYS A 149 -8.66 -8.20 23.05
N THR A 150 -8.12 -7.00 23.28
CA THR A 150 -8.89 -5.83 23.72
C THR A 150 -9.69 -5.22 22.57
N HIS A 151 -9.05 -4.95 21.44
CA HIS A 151 -9.63 -4.19 20.33
C HIS A 151 -10.29 -5.08 19.27
N LYS A 152 -9.98 -6.39 19.24
CA LYS A 152 -10.56 -7.37 18.31
C LYS A 152 -10.51 -6.89 16.84
N PRO A 153 -9.32 -6.55 16.32
CA PRO A 153 -9.20 -6.00 14.97
C PRO A 153 -9.69 -7.00 13.92
N LYS A 154 -10.29 -6.48 12.85
CA LYS A 154 -10.71 -7.25 11.67
C LYS A 154 -9.56 -7.54 10.73
N LEU A 155 -8.59 -6.62 10.67
CA LEU A 155 -7.39 -6.72 9.87
C LEU A 155 -6.18 -6.36 10.71
N ILE A 156 -5.09 -7.10 10.51
CA ILE A 156 -3.80 -6.84 11.12
C ILE A 156 -2.78 -6.73 9.97
N PHE A 157 -2.14 -5.57 9.84
CA PHE A 157 -1.07 -5.36 8.87
C PHE A 157 0.30 -5.51 9.54
N ILE A 158 1.15 -6.35 8.96
CA ILE A 158 2.55 -6.54 9.36
C ILE A 158 3.39 -6.36 8.10
N ALA A 159 4.21 -5.32 8.05
CA ALA A 159 5.15 -5.10 6.97
C ALA A 159 6.38 -6.02 7.14
N TYR A 160 6.85 -6.63 6.05
CA TYR A 160 8.01 -7.51 6.07
C TYR A 160 8.82 -7.40 4.77
N PRO A 161 10.01 -6.77 4.78
CA PRO A 161 10.60 -6.03 5.91
C PRO A 161 9.75 -4.81 6.32
N ASN A 162 9.93 -4.36 7.56
CA ASN A 162 9.21 -3.19 8.06
C ASN A 162 9.82 -1.88 7.51
N ASN A 163 9.00 -0.85 7.37
CA ASN A 163 9.39 0.50 6.96
C ASN A 163 8.83 1.45 8.02
N PRO A 164 9.63 2.26 8.75
CA PRO A 164 10.96 2.75 8.38
C PRO A 164 12.14 2.15 9.17
N THR A 165 11.90 1.10 9.96
CA THR A 165 12.86 0.56 10.94
C THR A 165 14.05 -0.16 10.31
#